data_AF-Q2SSF6-F1
#
_entry.id   AF-Q2SSF6-F1
#
_cell.length_a   1.000
_cell.length_b   1.000
_cell.length_c   1.000
_cell.angle_alpha   90.00
_cell.angle_beta   90.00
_cell.angle_gamma   90.00
#
_symmetry.space_group_name_H-M   'P 1'
#
loop_
_entity.id
_entity.type
_entity.pdbx_description
1 polymer ?
#
loop_
_entity_poly.entity_id
_entity_poly.type
_entity_poly.pdbx_seq_one_letter_code
_entity_poly.pdbx_strand_id
1 'polypeptide(L)'
;MFKYDYSFLKILVDELYSISQESGKLTNEFSKKAIEQWLKKPEIPAFRKWVDEMYSDVIPTFVMADFKRYIKRDFYEIFIIELHQLLNVFDYFSTFYTKIDNKSGFLKETGIDLNIKEAYIAYTKAALPDFLKELYDLKIVVDIADFKEVQKTLINKITKALKFEDEEKYMDYIYMLDETISDFMEDINEDGFLVYPEQLEEANKFLKFLIIFQSFIYYSILLFETLEFEQLASIGIYDYDNKLYYSERMERLDWDRNFDDYMTGKK
;
A
#
# COMPACT_ATOMS: atom_id res chain seq x y z
N MET A 1 13.14 19.68 -2.90
CA MET A 1 12.58 18.86 -4.00
C MET A 1 12.98 17.42 -3.71
N PHE A 2 12.04 16.49 -3.78
CA PHE A 2 12.32 15.08 -3.55
C PHE A 2 13.15 14.54 -4.73
N LYS A 3 14.24 13.82 -4.45
CA LYS A 3 15.20 13.40 -5.48
C LYS A 3 14.66 12.24 -6.35
N TYR A 4 13.74 11.46 -5.82
CA TYR A 4 13.26 10.22 -6.41
C TYR A 4 11.83 10.33 -6.97
N ASP A 5 11.44 11.52 -7.43
CA ASP A 5 10.12 11.76 -8.06
C ASP A 5 9.87 10.79 -9.23
N TYR A 6 10.91 10.46 -10.00
CA TYR A 6 10.80 9.52 -11.13
C TYR A 6 10.48 8.10 -10.68
N SER A 7 11.13 7.60 -9.62
CA SER A 7 10.91 6.26 -9.08
C SER A 7 9.48 6.11 -8.57
N PHE A 8 8.94 7.16 -7.93
CA PHE A 8 7.54 7.18 -7.55
C PHE A 8 6.59 7.16 -8.77
N LEU A 9 6.88 7.97 -9.80
CA LEU A 9 6.10 7.96 -11.04
C LEU A 9 6.06 6.57 -11.67
N LYS A 10 7.18 5.83 -11.63
CA LYS A 10 7.23 4.44 -12.09
C LYS A 10 6.25 3.58 -11.30
N ILE A 11 6.30 3.60 -9.95
CA ILE A 11 5.38 2.84 -9.10
C ILE A 11 3.92 3.18 -9.42
N LEU A 12 3.58 4.47 -9.57
CA LEU A 12 2.21 4.89 -9.92
C LEU A 12 1.76 4.33 -11.27
N VAL A 13 2.61 4.41 -12.30
CA VAL A 13 2.26 3.89 -13.62
C VAL A 13 2.16 2.36 -13.62
N ASP A 14 3.07 1.68 -12.94
CA ASP A 14 3.00 0.24 -12.70
C ASP A 14 1.65 -0.13 -12.06
N GLU A 15 1.17 0.67 -11.11
CA GLU A 15 -0.09 0.41 -10.41
C GLU A 15 -1.30 0.56 -11.34
N LEU A 16 -1.33 1.65 -12.10
CA LEU A 16 -2.36 1.87 -13.12
C LEU A 16 -2.36 0.78 -14.19
N TYR A 17 -1.19 0.22 -14.50
CA TYR A 17 -1.06 -0.92 -15.39
C TYR A 17 -1.62 -2.19 -14.76
N SER A 18 -1.22 -2.55 -13.53
CA SER A 18 -1.76 -3.71 -12.82
C SER A 18 -3.29 -3.67 -12.69
N ILE A 19 -3.85 -2.52 -12.31
CA ILE A 19 -5.31 -2.31 -12.25
C ILE A 19 -5.97 -2.53 -13.62
N SER A 20 -5.28 -2.21 -14.72
CA SER A 20 -5.82 -2.39 -16.08
C SER A 20 -5.87 -3.84 -16.55
N GLN A 21 -5.04 -4.71 -15.96
CA GLN A 21 -5.03 -6.15 -16.25
C GLN A 21 -6.12 -6.91 -15.46
N GLU A 22 -6.68 -6.29 -14.43
CA GLU A 22 -7.70 -6.92 -13.59
C GLU A 22 -9.03 -7.08 -14.31
N SER A 23 -9.59 -8.28 -14.23
CA SER A 23 -10.86 -8.60 -14.89
C SER A 23 -12.05 -8.13 -14.05
N GLY A 24 -12.90 -7.30 -14.62
CA GLY A 24 -14.15 -6.88 -13.99
C GLY A 24 -14.82 -5.79 -14.81
N LYS A 25 -16.15 -5.72 -14.86
CA LYS A 25 -16.81 -4.70 -15.68
C LYS A 25 -16.53 -3.31 -15.11
N LEU A 26 -16.78 -3.14 -13.81
CA LEU A 26 -16.57 -1.87 -13.12
C LEU A 26 -15.08 -1.55 -13.00
N THR A 27 -14.24 -2.56 -12.76
CA THR A 27 -12.78 -2.43 -12.80
C THR A 27 -12.29 -1.93 -14.15
N ASN A 28 -12.78 -2.49 -15.26
CA ASN A 28 -12.42 -2.05 -16.61
C ASN A 28 -12.88 -0.62 -16.92
N GLU A 29 -14.04 -0.21 -16.41
CA GLU A 29 -14.53 1.16 -16.57
C GLU A 29 -13.71 2.15 -15.73
N PHE A 30 -13.37 1.76 -14.51
CA PHE A 30 -12.51 2.54 -13.61
C PHE A 30 -11.09 2.68 -14.19
N SER A 31 -10.46 1.58 -14.59
CA SER A 31 -9.09 1.57 -15.11
C SER A 31 -8.96 2.47 -16.33
N LYS A 32 -9.90 2.38 -17.30
CA LYS A 32 -9.95 3.28 -18.46
C LYS A 32 -10.02 4.75 -18.04
N LYS A 33 -10.89 5.10 -17.09
CA LYS A 33 -10.98 6.48 -16.58
C LYS A 33 -9.67 6.89 -15.90
N ALA A 34 -9.07 6.06 -15.07
CA ALA A 34 -7.82 6.37 -14.37
C ALA A 34 -6.69 6.66 -15.38
N ILE A 35 -6.56 5.82 -16.41
CA ILE A 35 -5.58 6.00 -17.49
C ILE A 35 -5.87 7.29 -18.27
N GLU A 36 -7.12 7.51 -18.67
CA GLU A 36 -7.51 8.72 -19.40
C GLU A 36 -7.21 9.99 -18.61
N GLN A 37 -7.48 9.98 -17.29
CA GLN A 37 -7.20 11.12 -16.43
C GLN A 37 -5.69 11.37 -16.28
N TRP A 38 -4.90 10.31 -16.10
CA TRP A 38 -3.44 10.40 -16.07
C TRP A 38 -2.89 10.96 -17.38
N LEU A 39 -3.28 10.38 -18.52
CA LEU A 39 -2.79 10.80 -19.85
C LEU A 39 -3.22 12.21 -20.23
N LYS A 40 -4.41 12.66 -19.81
CA LYS A 40 -4.91 14.01 -20.10
C LYS A 40 -4.09 15.09 -19.40
N LYS A 41 -3.67 14.83 -18.16
CA LYS A 41 -2.86 15.76 -17.38
C LYS A 41 -1.91 14.97 -16.44
N PRO A 42 -0.73 14.56 -16.94
CA PRO A 42 0.20 13.69 -16.21
C PRO A 42 0.98 14.47 -15.14
N GLU A 43 0.25 15.06 -14.20
CA GLU A 43 0.76 15.80 -13.06
C GLU A 43 0.20 15.16 -11.77
N ILE A 44 1.08 14.72 -10.87
CA ILE A 44 0.69 14.08 -9.59
C ILE A 44 -0.37 14.91 -8.83
N PRO A 45 -0.24 16.25 -8.67
CA PRO A 45 -1.25 17.03 -7.95
C PRO A 45 -2.64 17.01 -8.61
N ALA A 46 -2.70 16.95 -9.95
CA ALA A 46 -3.95 16.88 -10.67
C ALA A 46 -4.60 15.50 -10.53
N PHE A 47 -3.80 14.43 -10.65
CA PHE A 47 -4.25 13.06 -10.48
C PHE A 47 -4.72 12.79 -9.05
N ARG A 48 -3.96 13.26 -8.04
CA ARG A 48 -4.36 13.19 -6.63
C ARG A 48 -5.74 13.79 -6.39
N LYS A 49 -5.97 15.01 -6.87
CA LYS A 49 -7.26 15.68 -6.67
C LYS A 49 -8.42 14.82 -7.20
N TRP A 50 -8.23 14.18 -8.35
CA TRP A 50 -9.23 13.30 -8.94
C TRP A 50 -9.45 12.03 -8.10
N VAL A 51 -8.38 11.43 -7.55
CA VAL A 51 -8.48 10.29 -6.64
C VAL A 51 -9.18 10.67 -5.33
N ASP A 52 -8.85 11.81 -4.74
CA ASP A 52 -9.45 12.31 -3.50
C ASP A 52 -10.97 12.53 -3.66
N GLU A 53 -11.41 13.09 -4.79
CA GLU A 53 -12.83 13.28 -5.13
C GLU A 53 -13.58 11.93 -5.19
N MET A 54 -12.97 10.89 -5.76
CA MET A 54 -13.58 9.56 -5.77
C MET A 54 -13.56 8.90 -4.39
N TYR A 55 -12.44 9.03 -3.66
CA TYR A 55 -12.26 8.42 -2.35
C TYR A 55 -13.30 8.90 -1.33
N SER A 56 -13.70 10.19 -1.40
CA SER A 56 -14.76 10.72 -0.53
C SER A 56 -16.13 10.08 -0.74
N ASP A 57 -16.37 9.53 -1.94
CA ASP A 57 -17.65 8.89 -2.31
C ASP A 57 -17.64 7.37 -2.07
N VAL A 58 -16.50 6.79 -1.67
CA VAL A 58 -16.38 5.35 -1.41
C VAL A 58 -17.14 4.98 -0.13
N ILE A 59 -18.31 4.38 -0.30
CA ILE A 59 -19.05 3.66 0.74
C ILE A 59 -18.65 2.17 0.62
N PRO A 60 -17.76 1.67 1.48
CA PRO A 60 -17.28 0.31 1.36
C PRO A 60 -18.39 -0.66 1.77
N THR A 61 -18.94 -1.39 0.81
CA THR A 61 -19.90 -2.47 1.04
C THR A 61 -19.32 -3.76 0.49
N PHE A 62 -18.32 -4.29 1.18
CA PHE A 62 -17.60 -5.52 0.85
C PHE A 62 -18.38 -6.80 1.24
N VAL A 63 -19.26 -6.70 2.24
CA VAL A 63 -20.11 -7.79 2.73
C VAL A 63 -21.58 -7.40 2.60
N MET A 64 -22.40 -8.28 2.04
CA MET A 64 -23.86 -8.09 1.88
C MET A 64 -24.66 -9.19 2.57
N ALA A 65 -25.92 -8.88 2.93
CA ALA A 65 -26.81 -9.68 3.78
C ALA A 65 -27.33 -11.01 3.19
N ASP A 66 -26.92 -11.39 1.99
CA ASP A 66 -27.36 -12.66 1.41
C ASP A 66 -26.39 -13.76 1.85
N PHE A 67 -26.90 -14.89 2.34
CA PHE A 67 -26.20 -15.95 3.08
C PHE A 67 -25.09 -16.70 2.28
N LYS A 68 -24.47 -16.09 1.28
CA LYS A 68 -23.34 -16.60 0.51
C LYS A 68 -22.33 -15.51 0.15
N ARG A 69 -21.28 -15.48 0.97
CA ARG A 69 -19.86 -15.29 0.63
C ARG A 69 -19.42 -13.91 0.13
N TYR A 70 -18.20 -13.61 0.57
CA TYR A 70 -17.24 -12.66 0.02
C TYR A 70 -17.31 -12.60 -1.52
N ILE A 71 -17.54 -11.41 -2.08
CA ILE A 71 -17.63 -11.21 -3.53
C ILE A 71 -16.27 -10.78 -4.05
N LYS A 72 -15.42 -11.76 -4.36
CA LYS A 72 -14.24 -11.52 -5.20
C LYS A 72 -14.73 -11.27 -6.64
N ARG A 73 -15.05 -10.02 -6.98
CA ARG A 73 -14.91 -9.35 -8.31
C ARG A 73 -15.90 -8.19 -8.49
N ASP A 74 -15.36 -7.06 -8.97
CA ASP A 74 -15.97 -5.74 -9.24
C ASP A 74 -15.86 -4.65 -8.15
N PHE A 75 -15.03 -4.82 -7.09
CA PHE A 75 -14.75 -3.74 -6.13
C PHE A 75 -13.67 -2.78 -6.61
N TYR A 76 -13.98 -1.97 -7.62
CA TYR A 76 -13.08 -0.90 -8.06
C TYR A 76 -12.78 0.13 -6.96
N GLU A 77 -13.63 0.17 -5.92
CA GLU A 77 -13.41 0.96 -4.71
C GLU A 77 -12.11 0.59 -3.97
N ILE A 78 -11.66 -0.67 -4.05
CA ILE A 78 -10.38 -1.10 -3.49
C ILE A 78 -9.24 -0.37 -4.21
N PHE A 79 -9.26 -0.33 -5.54
CA PHE A 79 -8.25 0.39 -6.33
C PHE A 79 -8.26 1.90 -6.05
N ILE A 80 -9.43 2.48 -5.73
CA ILE A 80 -9.50 3.89 -5.29
C ILE A 80 -8.80 4.06 -3.94
N ILE A 81 -9.04 3.16 -2.98
CA ILE A 81 -8.37 3.18 -1.67
C ILE A 81 -6.87 3.03 -1.85
N GLU A 82 -6.44 2.05 -2.65
CA GLU A 82 -5.05 1.75 -2.96
C GLU A 82 -4.33 2.94 -3.60
N LEU A 83 -4.88 3.51 -4.67
CA LEU A 83 -4.29 4.70 -5.31
C LEU A 83 -4.24 5.89 -4.35
N HIS A 84 -5.26 6.08 -3.51
CA HIS A 84 -5.26 7.12 -2.50
C HIS A 84 -4.14 6.89 -1.47
N GLN A 85 -3.93 5.65 -1.01
CA GLN A 85 -2.85 5.32 -0.09
C GLN A 85 -1.47 5.45 -0.73
N LEU A 86 -1.27 4.96 -1.96
CA LEU A 86 -0.02 5.11 -2.71
C LEU A 86 0.40 6.58 -2.80
N LEU A 87 -0.54 7.44 -3.18
CA LEU A 87 -0.30 8.88 -3.24
C LEU A 87 0.05 9.40 -1.84
N ASN A 88 -0.72 9.08 -0.80
CA ASN A 88 -0.42 9.55 0.57
C ASN A 88 0.96 9.11 1.05
N VAL A 89 1.34 7.85 0.83
CA VAL A 89 2.68 7.34 1.14
C VAL A 89 3.75 8.22 0.51
N PHE A 90 3.59 8.62 -0.76
CA PHE A 90 4.53 9.52 -1.41
C PHE A 90 4.63 10.91 -0.76
N ASP A 91 3.51 11.57 -0.50
CA ASP A 91 3.50 12.91 0.10
C ASP A 91 4.13 12.90 1.49
N TYR A 92 3.78 11.91 2.31
CA TYR A 92 4.33 11.79 3.66
C TYR A 92 5.80 11.36 3.63
N PHE A 93 6.15 10.32 2.89
CA PHE A 93 7.54 9.87 2.77
C PHE A 93 8.45 11.00 2.28
N SER A 94 8.06 11.71 1.21
CA SER A 94 8.84 12.85 0.69
C SER A 94 8.98 13.97 1.71
N THR A 95 7.94 14.21 2.53
CA THR A 95 7.98 15.17 3.64
C THR A 95 8.98 14.75 4.72
N PHE A 96 9.00 13.48 5.11
CA PHE A 96 9.98 12.97 6.09
C PHE A 96 11.40 13.01 5.51
N TYR A 97 11.59 12.50 4.29
CA TYR A 97 12.86 12.48 3.59
C TYR A 97 13.49 13.86 3.45
N THR A 98 12.70 14.88 3.08
CA THR A 98 13.22 16.25 2.91
C THR A 98 13.54 16.97 4.22
N LYS A 99 12.99 16.50 5.34
CA LYS A 99 13.22 17.08 6.68
C LYS A 99 14.39 16.42 7.42
N ILE A 100 14.81 15.24 7.00
CA ILE A 100 15.97 14.55 7.60
C ILE A 100 17.22 15.34 7.26
N ASP A 101 17.91 15.80 8.31
CA ASP A 101 19.13 16.56 8.14
C ASP A 101 20.21 15.65 7.57
N ASN A 102 20.85 16.14 6.52
CA ASN A 102 21.50 15.30 5.52
C ASN A 102 22.85 14.80 6.04
N LYS A 103 22.84 13.82 6.98
CA LYS A 103 24.01 13.39 7.77
C LYS A 103 25.21 13.18 6.85
N SER A 104 26.14 14.13 6.89
CA SER A 104 27.38 14.08 6.11
C SER A 104 28.33 13.11 6.79
N GLY A 105 28.51 11.93 6.19
CA GLY A 105 29.46 10.92 6.64
C GLY A 105 30.04 10.14 5.46
N PHE A 106 31.02 9.28 5.76
CA PHE A 106 31.75 8.40 4.83
C PHE A 106 30.84 7.64 3.83
N LEU A 107 29.58 7.35 4.20
CA LEU A 107 28.60 6.67 3.37
C LEU A 107 28.03 7.53 2.21
N LYS A 108 28.13 8.87 2.30
CA LYS A 108 27.87 9.72 1.12
C LYS A 108 28.92 9.52 0.03
N GLU A 109 30.17 9.24 0.41
CA GLU A 109 31.26 8.97 -0.53
C GLU A 109 31.08 7.61 -1.23
N THR A 110 30.33 6.68 -0.61
CA THR A 110 29.97 5.39 -1.20
C THR A 110 28.73 5.44 -2.09
N GLY A 111 28.08 6.60 -2.22
CA GLY A 111 26.85 6.78 -3.03
C GLY A 111 25.56 6.28 -2.37
N ILE A 112 25.59 5.92 -1.08
CA ILE A 112 24.44 5.42 -0.31
C ILE A 112 23.72 6.60 0.39
N ASP A 113 22.40 6.61 0.36
CA ASP A 113 21.50 7.69 0.79
C ASP A 113 20.69 7.16 1.96
N LEU A 114 21.28 7.33 3.14
CA LEU A 114 20.72 6.87 4.40
C LEU A 114 19.37 7.53 4.71
N ASN A 115 19.05 8.66 4.06
CA ASN A 115 17.78 9.33 4.28
C ASN A 115 16.59 8.49 3.80
N ILE A 116 16.79 7.54 2.87
CA ILE A 116 15.72 6.62 2.40
C ILE A 116 15.21 5.78 3.58
N LYS A 117 16.12 5.06 4.24
CA LYS A 117 15.82 4.22 5.40
C LYS A 117 15.32 5.04 6.59
N GLU A 118 16.01 6.14 6.89
CA GLU A 118 15.60 7.02 8.00
C GLU A 118 14.18 7.60 7.77
N ALA A 119 13.83 7.96 6.53
CA ALA A 119 12.50 8.45 6.18
C ALA A 119 11.43 7.37 6.31
N TYR A 120 11.72 6.15 5.82
CA TYR A 120 10.82 5.01 5.94
C TYR A 120 10.48 4.70 7.41
N ILE A 121 11.50 4.61 8.26
CA ILE A 121 11.33 4.34 9.69
C ILE A 121 10.58 5.48 10.37
N ALA A 122 10.97 6.74 10.13
CA ALA A 122 10.33 7.89 10.75
C ALA A 122 8.85 8.02 10.34
N TYR A 123 8.55 7.82 9.06
CA TYR A 123 7.19 7.89 8.53
C TYR A 123 6.30 6.79 9.11
N THR A 124 6.75 5.53 9.04
CA THR A 124 5.95 4.42 9.54
C THR A 124 5.76 4.51 11.06
N LYS A 125 6.78 4.93 11.82
CA LYS A 125 6.65 5.15 13.28
C LYS A 125 5.65 6.26 13.61
N ALA A 126 5.56 7.28 12.76
CA ALA A 126 4.62 8.38 12.95
C ALA A 126 3.18 7.98 12.61
N ALA A 127 2.97 7.06 11.65
CA ALA A 127 1.65 6.62 11.21
C ALA A 127 1.03 5.53 12.10
N LEU A 128 1.84 4.57 12.57
CA LEU A 128 1.37 3.42 13.36
C LEU A 128 0.50 3.76 14.60
N PRO A 129 0.74 4.85 15.35
CA PRO A 129 -0.11 5.22 16.49
C PRO A 129 -1.56 5.52 16.09
N ASP A 130 -1.79 6.10 14.91
CA ASP A 130 -3.15 6.41 14.43
C ASP A 130 -3.89 5.13 14.03
N PHE A 131 -3.22 4.20 13.33
CA PHE A 131 -3.75 2.87 13.04
C PHE A 131 -4.05 2.07 14.33
N LEU A 132 -3.16 2.15 15.32
CA LEU A 132 -3.38 1.50 16.61
C LEU A 132 -4.60 2.08 17.34
N LYS A 133 -4.77 3.40 17.29
CA LYS A 133 -5.94 4.06 17.88
C LYS A 133 -7.22 3.62 17.17
N GLU A 134 -7.23 3.63 15.84
CA GLU A 134 -8.38 3.19 15.06
C GLU A 134 -8.74 1.72 15.33
N LEU A 135 -7.74 0.83 15.45
CA LEU A 135 -7.95 -0.55 15.91
C LEU A 135 -8.64 -0.64 17.27
N TYR A 136 -8.32 0.23 18.22
CA TYR A 136 -9.01 0.26 19.51
C TYR A 136 -10.43 0.82 19.43
N ASP A 137 -10.66 1.79 18.53
CA ASP A 137 -11.95 2.46 18.36
C ASP A 137 -12.96 1.60 17.57
N LEU A 138 -12.47 0.70 16.71
CA LEU A 138 -13.29 -0.26 15.95
C LEU A 138 -14.00 -1.23 16.90
N LYS A 139 -15.32 -1.06 17.03
CA LYS A 139 -16.20 -1.95 17.79
C LYS A 139 -16.44 -3.23 17.00
N ILE A 140 -15.55 -4.20 17.14
CA ILE A 140 -15.80 -5.53 16.58
C ILE A 140 -16.97 -6.15 17.35
N VAL A 141 -18.05 -6.47 16.61
CA VAL A 141 -19.17 -7.23 17.19
C VAL A 141 -18.62 -8.59 17.58
N VAL A 142 -18.85 -8.96 18.84
CA VAL A 142 -18.16 -10.03 19.59
C VAL A 142 -18.18 -11.41 18.90
N ASP A 143 -19.02 -11.62 17.88
CA ASP A 143 -19.29 -12.94 17.30
C ASP A 143 -18.54 -13.26 15.98
N ILE A 144 -17.74 -12.36 15.41
CA ILE A 144 -16.82 -12.73 14.30
C ILE A 144 -15.45 -13.05 14.88
N ALA A 145 -15.23 -14.33 15.24
CA ALA A 145 -14.05 -14.79 15.98
C ALA A 145 -12.73 -14.41 15.28
N ASP A 146 -12.65 -14.59 13.96
CA ASP A 146 -11.42 -14.37 13.19
C ASP A 146 -11.04 -12.89 13.16
N PHE A 147 -12.03 -11.99 13.03
CA PHE A 147 -11.83 -10.53 13.03
C PHE A 147 -11.26 -10.06 14.38
N LYS A 148 -11.77 -10.64 15.48
CA LYS A 148 -11.28 -10.33 16.83
C LYS A 148 -9.86 -10.85 17.06
N GLU A 149 -9.55 -12.03 16.52
CA GLU A 149 -8.21 -12.60 16.62
C GLU A 149 -7.18 -11.75 15.87
N VAL A 150 -7.46 -11.41 14.60
CA VAL A 150 -6.54 -10.57 13.81
C VAL A 150 -6.39 -9.19 14.43
N GLN A 151 -7.48 -8.56 14.91
CA GLN A 151 -7.41 -7.26 15.59
C GLN A 151 -6.48 -7.32 16.81
N LYS A 152 -6.63 -8.34 17.66
CA LYS A 152 -5.78 -8.52 18.85
C LYS A 152 -4.32 -8.74 18.46
N THR A 153 -4.07 -9.53 17.42
CA THR A 153 -2.73 -9.79 16.90
C THR A 153 -2.09 -8.50 16.38
N LEU A 154 -2.80 -7.72 15.56
CA LEU A 154 -2.33 -6.44 15.03
C LEU A 154 -2.04 -5.44 16.17
N ILE A 155 -2.95 -5.27 17.13
CA ILE A 155 -2.74 -4.41 18.31
C ILE A 155 -1.43 -4.80 19.03
N ASN A 156 -1.21 -6.09 19.27
CA ASN A 156 0.00 -6.57 19.94
C ASN A 156 1.25 -6.30 19.10
N LYS A 157 1.22 -6.61 17.80
CA LYS A 157 2.35 -6.39 16.88
C LYS A 157 2.71 -4.92 16.75
N ILE A 158 1.74 -4.03 16.54
CA ILE A 158 1.97 -2.58 16.46
C ILE A 158 2.51 -2.04 17.80
N THR A 159 1.92 -2.45 18.92
CA THR A 159 2.38 -2.03 20.26
C THR A 159 3.82 -2.46 20.53
N LYS A 160 4.24 -3.63 20.05
CA LYS A 160 5.62 -4.09 20.12
C LYS A 160 6.52 -3.32 19.17
N ALA A 161 6.09 -3.13 17.92
CA ALA A 161 6.83 -2.38 16.90
C ALA A 161 7.23 -0.99 17.41
N LEU A 162 6.28 -0.26 17.98
CA LEU A 162 6.48 1.08 18.54
C LEU A 162 7.48 1.14 19.72
N LYS A 163 7.84 0.01 20.32
CA LYS A 163 8.82 -0.08 21.41
C LYS A 163 10.23 -0.46 20.93
N PHE A 164 10.41 -0.80 19.65
CA PHE A 164 11.75 -1.15 19.15
C PHE A 164 12.60 0.10 18.93
N GLU A 165 13.73 0.12 19.63
CA GLU A 165 14.84 1.05 19.38
C GLU A 165 15.75 0.55 18.25
N ASP A 166 15.82 -0.77 18.06
CA ASP A 166 16.57 -1.44 16.99
C ASP A 166 15.83 -1.29 15.65
N GLU A 167 16.48 -0.64 14.68
CA GLU A 167 15.90 -0.33 13.38
C GLU A 167 15.60 -1.57 12.54
N GLU A 168 16.47 -2.57 12.55
CA GLU A 168 16.26 -3.82 11.78
C GLU A 168 15.05 -4.56 12.32
N LYS A 169 14.98 -4.75 13.64
CA LYS A 169 13.83 -5.41 14.27
C LYS A 169 12.54 -4.65 14.07
N TYR A 170 12.61 -3.32 14.03
CA TYR A 170 11.46 -2.49 13.73
C TYR A 170 10.98 -2.75 12.29
N MET A 171 11.88 -2.72 11.31
CA MET A 171 11.54 -2.99 9.91
C MET A 171 10.98 -4.40 9.75
N ASP A 172 11.63 -5.44 10.29
CA ASP A 172 11.12 -6.82 10.28
C ASP A 172 9.66 -6.90 10.76
N TYR A 173 9.33 -6.14 11.82
CA TYR A 173 7.97 -6.10 12.34
C TYR A 173 6.97 -5.41 11.40
N ILE A 174 7.40 -4.45 10.58
CA ILE A 174 6.53 -3.86 9.55
C ILE A 174 6.21 -4.89 8.47
N TYR A 175 7.20 -5.67 8.02
CA TYR A 175 6.98 -6.77 7.07
C TYR A 175 6.04 -7.83 7.68
N MET A 176 6.25 -8.20 8.94
CA MET A 176 5.36 -9.12 9.66
C MET A 176 3.94 -8.59 9.89
N LEU A 177 3.72 -7.27 9.82
CA LEU A 177 2.38 -6.68 9.88
C LEU A 177 1.68 -6.86 8.54
N ASP A 178 2.37 -6.61 7.43
CA ASP A 178 1.85 -6.86 6.08
C ASP A 178 1.45 -8.33 5.91
N GLU A 179 2.36 -9.26 6.21
CA GLU A 179 2.13 -10.71 6.15
C GLU A 179 0.85 -11.10 6.92
N THR A 180 0.69 -10.62 8.16
CA THR A 180 -0.49 -10.93 8.98
C THR A 180 -1.80 -10.41 8.39
N ILE A 181 -1.78 -9.25 7.74
CA ILE A 181 -2.99 -8.71 7.10
C ILE A 181 -3.25 -9.47 5.80
N SER A 182 -2.21 -9.74 5.00
CA SER A 182 -2.28 -10.48 3.75
C SER A 182 -2.83 -11.89 3.96
N ASP A 183 -2.26 -12.66 4.90
CA ASP A 183 -2.74 -14.01 5.27
C ASP A 183 -4.23 -13.99 5.63
N PHE A 184 -4.63 -13.04 6.48
CA PHE A 184 -6.02 -12.91 6.90
C PHE A 184 -6.96 -12.54 5.74
N MET A 185 -6.51 -11.66 4.83
CA MET A 185 -7.28 -11.30 3.64
C MET A 185 -7.39 -12.46 2.66
N GLU A 186 -6.37 -13.32 2.56
CA GLU A 186 -6.39 -14.57 1.80
C GLU A 186 -7.34 -15.61 2.40
N ASP A 187 -7.27 -15.86 3.71
CA ASP A 187 -8.17 -16.76 4.44
C ASP A 187 -9.64 -16.36 4.21
N ILE A 188 -9.93 -15.07 4.33
CA ILE A 188 -11.27 -14.55 4.03
C ILE A 188 -11.68 -14.83 2.57
N ASN A 189 -10.74 -14.73 1.64
CA ASN A 189 -11.00 -14.90 0.22
C ASN A 189 -11.27 -16.36 -0.16
N GLU A 190 -10.57 -17.29 0.50
CA GLU A 190 -10.67 -18.72 0.25
C GLU A 190 -11.83 -19.37 1.01
N ASP A 191 -11.88 -19.15 2.33
CA ASP A 191 -12.82 -19.81 3.23
C ASP A 191 -14.11 -19.00 3.43
N GLY A 192 -14.02 -17.68 3.33
CA GLY A 192 -15.09 -16.78 3.68
C GLY A 192 -15.37 -16.75 5.19
N PHE A 193 -16.33 -15.93 5.60
CA PHE A 193 -16.73 -15.79 6.99
C PHE A 193 -18.24 -15.58 7.09
N LEU A 194 -18.80 -15.90 8.25
CA LEU A 194 -20.23 -15.76 8.51
C LEU A 194 -20.50 -14.44 9.24
N VAL A 195 -21.39 -13.62 8.69
CA VAL A 195 -21.79 -12.32 9.26
C VAL A 195 -23.30 -12.25 9.32
N TYR A 196 -23.83 -11.87 10.48
CA TYR A 196 -25.26 -11.58 10.62
C TYR A 196 -25.59 -10.18 10.06
N PRO A 197 -26.82 -9.94 9.56
CA PRO A 197 -27.19 -8.64 8.98
C PRO A 197 -26.87 -7.43 9.87
N GLU A 198 -27.07 -7.54 11.19
CA GLU A 198 -26.77 -6.52 12.18
C GLU A 198 -25.26 -6.23 12.36
N GLN A 199 -24.38 -7.09 11.84
CA GLN A 199 -22.92 -6.97 11.92
C GLN A 199 -22.30 -6.42 10.64
N LEU A 200 -23.07 -6.29 9.56
CA LEU A 200 -22.55 -5.92 8.23
C LEU A 200 -21.85 -4.56 8.24
N GLU A 201 -22.39 -3.56 8.95
CA GLU A 201 -21.78 -2.23 8.99
C GLU A 201 -20.39 -2.27 9.63
N GLU A 202 -20.25 -2.94 10.76
CA GLU A 202 -18.97 -3.04 11.48
C GLU A 202 -17.98 -3.96 10.75
N ALA A 203 -18.46 -5.05 10.13
CA ALA A 203 -17.61 -5.90 9.28
C ALA A 203 -17.03 -5.11 8.10
N ASN A 204 -17.86 -4.30 7.43
CA ASN A 204 -17.42 -3.46 6.33
C ASN A 204 -16.45 -2.34 6.77
N LYS A 205 -16.67 -1.73 7.94
CA LYS A 205 -15.73 -0.77 8.53
C LYS A 205 -14.38 -1.43 8.82
N PHE A 206 -14.39 -2.62 9.41
CA PHE A 206 -13.17 -3.34 9.74
C PHE A 206 -12.38 -3.76 8.50
N LEU A 207 -13.05 -4.26 7.46
CA LEU A 207 -12.41 -4.60 6.20
C LEU A 207 -11.86 -3.36 5.48
N LYS A 208 -12.61 -2.24 5.46
CA LYS A 208 -12.11 -0.97 4.93
C LYS A 208 -10.81 -0.56 5.65
N PHE A 209 -10.82 -0.64 6.97
CA PHE A 209 -9.64 -0.34 7.79
C PHE A 209 -8.46 -1.23 7.40
N LEU A 210 -8.66 -2.55 7.30
CA LEU A 210 -7.60 -3.48 6.94
C LEU A 210 -7.03 -3.21 5.55
N ILE A 211 -7.88 -2.94 4.55
CA ILE A 211 -7.43 -2.57 3.20
C ILE A 211 -6.59 -1.29 3.25
N ILE A 212 -7.07 -0.24 3.93
CA ILE A 212 -6.31 1.01 4.09
C ILE A 212 -4.95 0.74 4.74
N PHE A 213 -4.93 -0.06 5.80
CA PHE A 213 -3.72 -0.32 6.57
C PHE A 213 -2.73 -1.18 5.79
N GLN A 214 -3.19 -2.22 5.10
CA GLN A 214 -2.39 -3.05 4.21
C GLN A 214 -1.80 -2.22 3.07
N SER A 215 -2.63 -1.45 2.36
CA SER A 215 -2.14 -0.60 1.26
C SER A 215 -1.08 0.40 1.75
N PHE A 216 -1.28 1.00 2.93
CA PHE A 216 -0.26 1.86 3.54
C PHE A 216 1.06 1.13 3.79
N ILE A 217 1.02 -0.06 4.42
CA ILE A 217 2.24 -0.83 4.69
C ILE A 217 2.90 -1.26 3.39
N TYR A 218 2.14 -1.90 2.50
CA TYR A 218 2.61 -2.38 1.19
C TYR A 218 3.32 -1.29 0.39
N TYR A 219 2.68 -0.13 0.17
CA TYR A 219 3.29 0.94 -0.61
C TYR A 219 4.46 1.59 0.12
N SER A 220 4.47 1.62 1.46
CA SER A 220 5.62 2.11 2.23
C SER A 220 6.83 1.19 2.04
N ILE A 221 6.65 -0.13 2.11
CA ILE A 221 7.70 -1.12 1.87
C ILE A 221 8.15 -1.05 0.41
N LEU A 222 7.23 -1.07 -0.54
CA LEU A 222 7.54 -1.04 -1.98
C LEU A 222 8.34 0.21 -2.35
N LEU A 223 7.95 1.38 -1.86
CA LEU A 223 8.69 2.61 -2.09
C LEU A 223 10.10 2.50 -1.49
N PHE A 224 10.22 2.07 -0.23
CA PHE A 224 11.51 1.89 0.43
C PHE A 224 12.44 0.96 -0.38
N GLU A 225 11.97 -0.25 -0.72
CA GLU A 225 12.77 -1.24 -1.45
C GLU A 225 13.14 -0.76 -2.85
N THR A 226 12.22 -0.10 -3.56
CA THR A 226 12.50 0.46 -4.90
C THR A 226 13.62 1.48 -4.85
N LEU A 227 13.54 2.42 -3.90
CA LEU A 227 14.55 3.48 -3.77
C LEU A 227 15.91 2.94 -3.33
N GLU A 228 15.92 2.00 -2.37
CA GLU A 228 17.15 1.35 -1.90
C GLU A 228 17.79 0.53 -3.03
N PHE A 229 16.99 -0.25 -3.77
CA PHE A 229 17.47 -1.02 -4.91
C PHE A 229 18.07 -0.14 -6.01
N GLU A 230 17.35 0.90 -6.46
CA GLU A 230 17.85 1.81 -7.52
C GLU A 230 19.16 2.49 -7.11
N GLN A 231 19.29 2.83 -5.84
CA GLN A 231 20.53 3.35 -5.29
C GLN A 231 21.67 2.33 -5.34
N LEU A 232 21.45 1.11 -4.83
CA LEU A 232 22.47 0.07 -4.84
C LEU A 232 22.89 -0.26 -6.27
N ALA A 233 21.94 -0.33 -7.20
CA ALA A 233 22.20 -0.56 -8.62
C ALA A 233 23.07 0.55 -9.23
N SER A 234 22.87 1.82 -8.81
CA SER A 234 23.68 2.96 -9.29
C SER A 234 25.18 2.85 -8.94
N ILE A 235 25.51 2.04 -7.93
CA ILE A 235 26.90 1.76 -7.51
C ILE A 235 27.33 0.33 -7.85
N GLY A 236 26.56 -0.39 -8.67
CA GLY A 236 26.88 -1.72 -9.18
C GLY A 236 26.51 -2.89 -8.26
N ILE A 237 25.67 -2.67 -7.24
CA ILE A 237 25.17 -3.71 -6.34
C ILE A 237 23.73 -4.06 -6.76
N TYR A 238 23.50 -5.31 -7.17
CA TYR A 238 22.18 -5.80 -7.60
C TYR A 238 21.63 -6.76 -6.56
N ASP A 239 20.94 -6.23 -5.56
CA ASP A 239 20.46 -6.97 -4.39
C ASP A 239 18.98 -7.36 -4.51
N TYR A 240 18.61 -8.08 -5.57
CA TYR A 240 17.21 -8.48 -5.83
C TYR A 240 16.66 -9.41 -4.75
N ASP A 241 17.48 -10.34 -4.24
CA ASP A 241 17.06 -11.39 -3.32
C ASP A 241 16.58 -10.85 -1.96
N ASN A 242 17.04 -9.65 -1.56
CA ASN A 242 16.66 -8.99 -0.31
C ASN A 242 15.65 -7.83 -0.52
N LYS A 243 14.97 -7.81 -1.67
CA LYS A 243 14.00 -6.77 -2.05
C LYS A 243 12.72 -7.43 -2.55
N LEU A 244 12.05 -8.15 -1.64
CA LEU A 244 10.93 -9.04 -1.97
C LEU A 244 9.84 -8.33 -2.75
N TYR A 245 9.36 -7.18 -2.27
CA TYR A 245 8.23 -6.45 -2.86
C TYR A 245 8.61 -5.81 -4.19
N TYR A 246 9.83 -5.28 -4.29
CA TYR A 246 10.35 -4.78 -5.55
C TYR A 246 10.46 -5.90 -6.59
N SER A 247 11.07 -7.03 -6.21
CA SER A 247 11.29 -8.19 -7.09
C SER A 247 9.98 -8.81 -7.56
N GLU A 248 9.03 -9.07 -6.64
CA GLU A 248 7.71 -9.57 -6.99
C GLU A 248 6.94 -8.62 -7.92
N ARG A 249 7.13 -7.31 -7.77
CA ARG A 249 6.51 -6.33 -8.67
C ARG A 249 7.15 -6.36 -10.05
N MET A 250 8.48 -6.41 -10.12
CA MET A 250 9.18 -6.51 -11.41
C MET A 250 8.84 -7.82 -12.14
N GLU A 251 8.75 -8.95 -11.43
CA GLU A 251 8.30 -10.22 -12.03
C GLU A 251 6.89 -10.11 -12.59
N ARG A 252 5.95 -9.51 -11.84
CA ARG A 252 4.58 -9.28 -12.35
C ARG A 252 4.55 -8.44 -13.63
N LEU A 253 5.44 -7.46 -13.76
CA LEU A 253 5.52 -6.58 -14.93
C LEU A 253 6.25 -7.22 -16.12
N ASP A 254 7.36 -7.94 -15.88
CA ASP A 254 8.17 -8.60 -16.93
C ASP A 254 7.41 -9.71 -17.65
N TRP A 255 6.43 -10.33 -16.98
CA TRP A 255 5.54 -11.31 -17.60
C TRP A 255 4.63 -10.69 -18.67
N ASP A 256 4.55 -9.36 -18.74
CA ASP A 256 3.62 -8.63 -19.59
C ASP A 256 4.34 -7.67 -20.57
N ARG A 257 4.68 -8.20 -21.76
CA ARG A 257 5.58 -7.60 -22.78
C ARG A 257 5.12 -6.25 -23.39
N ASN A 258 4.01 -5.67 -22.94
CA ASN A 258 3.42 -4.44 -23.51
C ASN A 258 3.58 -3.21 -22.61
N PHE A 259 4.32 -3.32 -21.51
CA PHE A 259 4.51 -2.25 -20.53
C PHE A 259 5.10 -0.96 -21.14
N ASP A 260 6.11 -1.07 -22.01
CA ASP A 260 6.74 0.08 -22.67
C ASP A 260 5.80 0.87 -23.62
N ASP A 261 4.84 0.21 -24.25
CA ASP A 261 3.84 0.87 -25.11
C ASP A 261 2.82 1.66 -24.27
N TYR A 262 2.49 1.14 -23.08
CA TYR A 262 1.63 1.80 -22.11
C TYR A 262 2.27 3.08 -21.53
N MET A 263 3.59 3.05 -21.32
CA MET A 263 4.39 4.15 -20.77
C MET A 263 4.43 5.42 -21.64
N THR A 264 4.22 5.30 -22.96
CA THR A 264 4.39 6.43 -23.90
C THR A 264 3.10 6.97 -24.50
N GLY A 265 1.95 6.34 -24.18
CA GLY A 265 0.66 6.68 -24.80
C GLY A 265 0.64 6.51 -26.32
N LYS A 266 1.60 5.78 -26.90
CA LYS A 266 1.63 5.46 -28.32
C LYS A 266 1.01 4.08 -28.53
N LYS A 267 -0.12 4.05 -29.25
CA LYS A 267 -0.60 2.86 -29.95
C LYS A 267 0.13 2.68 -31.26
#